data_AF-A0A6L3NFL9-F1
#
_entry.id   AF-A0A6L3NFL9-F1
#
_cell.length_a   1.000
_cell.length_b   1.000
_cell.length_c   1.000
_cell.angle_alpha   90.00
_cell.angle_beta   90.00
_cell.angle_gamma   90.00
#
_symmetry.space_group_name_H-M   'P 1'
#
loop_
_entity.id
_entity.type
_entity.pdbx_description
1 polymer ?
#
loop_
_entity_poly.entity_id
_entity_poly.type
_entity_poly.pdbx_seq_one_letter_code
_entity_poly.pdbx_strand_id
1 'polypeptide(L)' 'AAEAVDDKKGRAPRTVKVVKVSPNASPVRRPRPVKVTVRGNERVTAGGNVKRAKKRQASTKRPHQGK' A
#
# COMPACT_ATOMS: atom_id res chain seq x y z
N ALA A 1 -14.37 18.88 -6.95
CA ALA A 1 -13.66 18.07 -7.96
C ALA A 1 -13.94 16.61 -7.68
N ALA A 2 -14.88 16.03 -8.43
CA ALA A 2 -15.21 14.62 -8.34
C ALA A 2 -14.09 13.80 -8.98
N GLU A 3 -13.38 12.98 -8.21
CA GLU A 3 -12.43 12.02 -8.79
C GLU A 3 -13.20 10.83 -9.32
N ALA A 4 -13.22 10.69 -10.65
CA ALA A 4 -13.74 9.54 -11.36
C ALA A 4 -13.09 8.25 -10.83
N VAL A 5 -13.87 7.43 -10.13
CA VAL A 5 -13.54 6.05 -9.77
C VAL A 5 -13.59 5.22 -11.04
N ASP A 6 -12.47 5.22 -11.75
CA ASP A 6 -12.31 4.48 -12.99
C ASP A 6 -11.96 3.02 -12.63
N ASP A 7 -12.99 2.17 -12.68
CA ASP A 7 -13.00 0.72 -12.48
C ASP A 7 -12.34 -0.06 -13.64
N LYS A 8 -11.34 0.52 -14.29
CA LYS A 8 -10.58 -0.18 -15.35
C LYS A 8 -9.51 -1.06 -14.71
N LYS A 9 -9.63 -2.39 -14.90
CA LYS A 9 -8.56 -3.36 -14.62
C LYS A 9 -7.27 -2.87 -15.29
N GLY A 10 -6.24 -2.57 -14.49
CA GLY A 10 -4.92 -2.14 -14.98
C GLY A 10 -4.41 -0.78 -14.49
N ARG A 11 -5.18 -0.05 -13.67
CA ARG A 11 -4.90 1.35 -13.29
C ARG A 11 -3.82 1.56 -12.22
N ALA A 12 -2.64 0.96 -12.38
CA ALA A 12 -1.52 1.18 -11.46
C ALA A 12 -0.53 2.23 -12.00
N PRO A 13 -0.01 3.15 -11.16
CA PRO A 13 -0.12 3.22 -9.70
C PRO A 13 -1.38 3.97 -9.18
N ARG A 14 -1.97 3.51 -8.07
CA ARG A 14 -3.11 4.16 -7.38
C ARG A 14 -2.66 4.83 -6.09
N THR A 15 -3.14 6.03 -5.81
CA THR A 15 -2.94 6.69 -4.50
C THR A 15 -4.14 6.42 -3.61
N VAL A 16 -3.94 5.65 -2.54
CA VAL A 16 -5.01 5.29 -1.58
C VAL A 16 -4.80 6.06 -0.28
N LYS A 17 -5.88 6.68 0.23
CA LYS A 17 -5.89 7.34 1.53
C LYS A 17 -6.15 6.29 2.62
N VAL A 18 -5.14 5.99 3.41
CA VAL A 18 -5.23 5.05 4.54
C VAL A 18 -5.47 5.83 5.81
N VAL A 19 -6.55 5.52 6.53
CA VAL A 19 -6.81 6.02 7.88
C VAL A 19 -6.69 4.84 8.83
N LYS A 20 -5.65 4.83 9.66
CA LYS A 20 -5.43 3.75 10.62
C LYS A 20 -6.12 4.08 11.94
N VAL A 21 -7.20 3.38 12.24
CA VAL A 21 -7.83 3.40 13.57
C VAL A 21 -7.23 2.24 14.35
N SER A 22 -6.29 2.52 15.25
CA SER A 22 -5.74 1.50 16.14
C SER A 22 -6.57 1.47 17.42
N PRO A 23 -7.03 0.30 17.91
CA PRO A 23 -7.79 0.21 19.16
C PRO A 23 -7.02 0.72 20.38
N ASN A 24 -5.68 0.68 20.32
CA ASN A 24 -4.80 1.21 21.38
C ASN A 24 -4.34 2.66 21.14
N ALA A 25 -4.82 3.34 20.09
CA ALA A 25 -4.49 4.75 19.89
C ALA A 25 -5.27 5.61 20.89
N SER A 26 -4.61 6.65 21.42
CA SER A 26 -5.24 7.61 22.35
C SER A 26 -6.58 8.11 21.79
N PRO A 27 -7.70 7.94 22.51
CA PRO A 27 -9.02 8.42 22.09
C PRO A 27 -9.06 9.93 21.80
N VAL A 28 -8.10 10.67 22.36
CA VAL A 28 -7.97 12.13 22.25
C VAL A 28 -7.39 12.56 20.90
N ARG A 29 -6.60 11.72 20.22
CA ARG A 29 -5.93 12.09 18.97
C ARG A 29 -6.62 11.45 17.77
N ARG A 30 -7.27 12.28 16.96
CA ARG A 30 -7.89 11.86 15.69
C ARG A 30 -6.83 11.21 14.77
N PRO A 31 -7.11 10.02 14.21
CA PRO A 31 -6.19 9.36 13.28
C PRO A 31 -5.99 10.21 12.04
N ARG A 32 -4.72 10.40 11.66
CA ARG A 32 -4.34 11.19 10.49
C ARG A 32 -4.41 10.34 9.22
N PRO A 33 -4.97 10.87 8.12
CA PRO A 33 -4.95 10.17 6.85
C PRO A 33 -3.55 10.20 6.23
N VAL A 34 -3.03 9.03 5.85
CA VAL A 34 -1.75 8.88 5.14
C VAL A 34 -2.05 8.44 3.71
N LYS A 35 -1.52 9.18 2.73
CA LYS A 35 -1.62 8.79 1.31
C LYS A 35 -0.52 7.78 1.00
N VAL A 36 -0.88 6.60 0.52
CA VAL A 36 0.06 5.54 0.15
C VAL A 36 -0.11 5.20 -1.33
N THR A 37 1.01 5.09 -2.04
CA THR A 37 1.00 4.67 -3.45
C THR A 37 1.00 3.15 -3.53
N VAL A 38 0.03 2.58 -4.25
CA VAL A 38 -0.15 1.15 -4.45
C VAL A 38 0.17 0.82 -5.89
N ARG A 39 1.15 -0.07 -6.09
CA ARG A 39 1.54 -0.55 -7.44
C ARG A 39 0.65 -1.72 -7.88
N GLY A 40 0.69 -2.09 -9.15
CA GLY A 40 -0.29 -3.01 -9.72
C GLY A 40 -0.30 -4.43 -9.13
N ASN A 41 0.83 -4.88 -8.58
CA ASN A 41 0.96 -6.17 -7.90
C ASN A 41 0.81 -6.08 -6.37
N GLU A 42 0.45 -4.90 -5.86
CA GLU A 42 0.30 -4.58 -4.44
C GLU A 42 -1.17 -4.41 -4.07
N ARG A 43 -1.52 -4.72 -2.82
CA ARG A 43 -2.85 -4.60 -2.24
C ARG A 43 -2.77 -3.97 -0.86
N VAL A 44 -3.74 -3.12 -0.52
CA VAL A 44 -3.89 -2.57 0.83
C VAL A 44 -4.67 -3.58 1.67
N THR A 45 -4.21 -3.84 2.90
CA THR A 45 -4.90 -4.70 3.86
C THR A 45 -5.75 -3.87 4.83
N ALA A 46 -6.65 -4.53 5.58
CA ALA A 46 -7.50 -3.88 6.59
C ALA A 46 -6.71 -3.04 7.62
N GLY A 47 -5.47 -3.44 7.93
CA GLY A 47 -4.59 -2.68 8.83
C GLY A 47 -3.85 -1.49 8.20
N GLY A 48 -4.13 -1.18 6.93
CA GLY A 48 -3.50 -0.09 6.19
C GLY A 48 -2.13 -0.42 5.57
N ASN A 49 -1.71 -1.68 5.61
CA ASN A 49 -0.41 -2.09 5.09
C ASN A 49 -0.51 -2.50 3.62
N VAL A 50 0.53 -2.18 2.84
CA VAL A 50 0.64 -2.59 1.44
C VAL A 50 1.37 -3.93 1.36
N LYS A 51 0.68 -4.99 0.94
CA LYS A 51 1.24 -6.34 0.71
C LYS A 51 1.24 -6.68 -0.77
N ARG A 52 2.19 -7.51 -1.21
CA ARG A 52 2.23 -8.03 -2.59
C ARG A 52 1.45 -9.33 -2.72
N ALA A 53 0.88 -9.56 -3.89
CA ALA A 53 0.22 -10.83 -4.21
C ALA A 53 1.20 -12.01 -4.28
N LYS A 54 2.41 -11.78 -4.78
CA LYS A 54 3.51 -12.75 -4.84
C LYS A 54 4.79 -12.13 -4.28
N LYS A 55 5.60 -12.94 -3.59
CA LYS A 55 6.94 -12.52 -3.14
C LYS A 55 7.79 -12.18 -4.38
N ARG A 56 8.66 -11.17 -4.26
CA ARG A 56 9.59 -10.82 -5.33
C ARG A 56 10.53 -12.01 -5.56
N GLN A 57 10.62 -12.51 -6.79
CA GLN A 57 11.65 -13.48 -7.16
C GLN A 57 13.01 -12.77 -7.11
N ALA A 58 13.83 -13.14 -6.14
CA ALA A 58 15.21 -12.66 -6.08
C ALA A 58 16.00 -13.37 -7.19
N SER A 59 16.82 -12.60 -7.92
CA SER A 59 17.81 -13.22 -8.81
C SER A 59 18.83 -13.95 -7.94
N THR A 60 19.16 -15.19 -8.29
CA THR A 60 20.29 -15.94 -7.71
C THR A 60 21.59 -15.17 -7.83
N LYS A 61 21.68 -14.21 -8.78
CA LYS A 61 22.87 -13.39 -8.97
C LYS A 61 22.99 -12.14 -8.08
N ARG A 62 21.89 -11.69 -7.49
CA ARG A 62 21.91 -10.49 -6.65
C ARG A 62 22.66 -10.61 -5.32
N PRO A 63 22.59 -11.72 -4.55
CA PRO A 63 23.27 -11.78 -3.26
C PRO A 63 24.80 -11.84 -3.37
N HIS A 64 25.36 -12.26 -4.51
CA HIS A 64 26.81 -12.35 -4.69
C HIS A 64 27.49 -11.06 -5.13
N GLN A 65 26.72 -10.04 -5.55
CA GLN A 65 27.27 -8.73 -5.92
C GLN A 65 27.33 -7.76 -4.72
N GLY A 66 26.95 -8.22 -3.53
CA GLY A 66 26.90 -7.43 -2.30
C GLY A 66 28.00 -7.75 -1.28
N LYS A 67 29.10 -8.37 -1.74
CA LYS A 67 30.34 -8.51 -0.98
C LYS A 67 31.44 -7.72 -1.68
#